data_AF-A0A8B7RJI7-F1
#
_entry.id   AF-A0A8B7RJI7-F1
#
_cell.length_a   1.000
_cell.length_b   1.000
_cell.length_c   1.000
_cell.angle_alpha   90.00
_cell.angle_beta   90.00
_cell.angle_gamma   90.00
#
_symmetry.space_group_name_H-M   'P 1'
#
loop_
_entity.id
_entity.type
_entity.pdbx_description
1 polymer ?
#
loop_
_entity_poly.entity_id
_entity_poly.type
_entity_poly.pdbx_seq_one_letter_code
_entity_poly.pdbx_strand_id
1 'polypeptide(L)'
;MTLLTHLLVCSFGMGSWVAINGLWVELPLLVAELPEGWYLPSYLTVIIQLANVGPLLVTLLHHFRPGCLSEVPVIFAVLGVGTVACILLAFLWNVTSWVLSGQHSVTFMVLTFFLALVDCTSSVTFLPFMSQLPTHYLTTFFVGEGLSGLLPALVALAQGSGLTTCVNVTEASYTTPSPNTTRRTDTPQVIVRESISS
;
A
#
# COMPACT_ATOMS: atom_id res chain seq x y z
N MET A 1 19.91 -23.72 -19.38
CA MET A 1 20.08 -23.45 -17.94
C MET A 1 20.11 -21.96 -17.61
N THR A 2 20.67 -21.12 -18.50
CA THR A 2 20.72 -19.65 -18.35
C THR A 2 19.34 -18.96 -18.33
N LEU A 3 18.36 -19.44 -19.10
CA LEU A 3 17.03 -18.82 -19.11
C LEU A 3 16.28 -19.04 -17.78
N LEU A 4 16.42 -20.23 -17.20
CA LEU A 4 15.82 -20.54 -15.89
C LEU A 4 16.41 -19.66 -14.79
N THR A 5 17.73 -19.44 -14.78
CA THR A 5 18.36 -18.54 -13.80
C THR A 5 17.91 -17.10 -14.00
N HIS A 6 17.76 -16.62 -15.23
CA HIS A 6 17.18 -15.30 -15.48
C HIS A 6 15.74 -15.18 -14.98
N LEU A 7 14.89 -16.19 -15.19
CA LEU A 7 13.53 -16.20 -14.67
C LEU A 7 13.51 -16.16 -13.13
N LEU A 8 14.33 -16.98 -12.48
CA LEU A 8 14.42 -17.02 -11.02
C LEU A 8 14.92 -15.68 -10.44
N VAL A 9 15.96 -15.10 -11.04
CA VAL A 9 16.49 -13.79 -10.62
C VAL A 9 15.47 -12.67 -10.85
N CYS A 10 14.73 -12.73 -11.96
CA CYS A 10 13.66 -11.79 -12.25
C CYS A 10 12.53 -11.90 -11.23
N SER A 11 12.04 -13.12 -10.93
CA SER A 11 11.02 -13.33 -9.89
C SER A 11 11.50 -12.93 -8.50
N PHE A 12 12.77 -13.15 -8.20
CA PHE A 12 13.38 -12.74 -6.94
C PHE A 12 13.44 -11.21 -6.80
N GLY A 13 13.86 -10.50 -7.86
CA GLY A 13 13.81 -9.03 -7.90
C GLY A 13 12.41 -8.46 -7.97
N MET A 14 11.43 -9.20 -8.49
CA MET A 14 10.03 -8.76 -8.47
C MET A 14 9.45 -8.81 -7.04
N GLY A 15 9.83 -9.82 -6.26
CA GLY A 15 9.29 -10.07 -4.92
C GLY A 15 9.62 -9.02 -3.86
N SER A 16 10.58 -8.13 -4.11
CA SER A 16 11.02 -7.11 -3.17
C SER A 16 10.12 -5.88 -3.08
N TRP A 17 9.34 -5.57 -4.12
CA TRP A 17 8.47 -4.39 -4.17
C TRP A 17 7.05 -4.68 -4.64
N VAL A 18 6.75 -5.91 -5.10
CA VAL A 18 5.44 -6.26 -5.66
C VAL A 18 4.29 -6.05 -4.66
N ALA A 19 4.55 -6.24 -3.36
CA ALA A 19 3.53 -6.10 -2.33
C ALA A 19 3.12 -4.64 -2.12
N ILE A 20 4.08 -3.74 -1.89
CA ILE A 20 3.81 -2.30 -1.75
C ILE A 20 3.29 -1.70 -3.07
N ASN A 21 3.84 -2.10 -4.22
CA ASN A 21 3.33 -1.65 -5.51
C ASN A 21 1.87 -2.10 -5.75
N GLY A 22 1.53 -3.32 -5.35
CA GLY A 22 0.14 -3.80 -5.40
C GLY A 22 -0.79 -2.96 -4.52
N LEU A 23 -0.36 -2.62 -3.30
CA LEU A 23 -1.15 -1.74 -2.42
C LEU A 23 -1.38 -0.35 -3.01
N TRP A 24 -0.38 0.23 -3.69
CA TRP A 24 -0.51 1.53 -4.34
C TRP A 24 -1.49 1.52 -5.52
N VAL A 25 -1.53 0.41 -6.25
CA VAL A 25 -2.44 0.25 -7.38
C VAL A 25 -3.89 0.05 -6.91
N GLU A 26 -4.09 -0.67 -5.80
CA GLU A 26 -5.41 -0.90 -5.20
C GLU A 26 -5.89 0.28 -4.32
N LEU A 27 -5.02 1.26 -4.06
CA LEU A 27 -5.27 2.42 -3.21
C LEU A 27 -6.62 3.14 -3.48
N PRO A 28 -7.06 3.36 -4.74
CA PRO A 28 -8.34 4.02 -5.00
C PRO A 28 -9.55 3.26 -4.46
N LEU A 29 -9.48 1.93 -4.41
CA LEU A 29 -10.52 1.09 -3.83
C LEU A 29 -10.45 1.10 -2.30
N LEU A 30 -9.24 1.05 -1.74
CA LEU A 30 -9.04 1.13 -0.29
C LEU A 30 -9.53 2.46 0.29
N VAL A 31 -9.29 3.58 -0.39
CA VAL A 31 -9.74 4.92 0.03
C VAL A 31 -11.27 5.03 0.11
N ALA A 32 -12.01 4.22 -0.66
CA ALA A 32 -13.48 4.23 -0.61
C ALA A 32 -14.05 3.43 0.58
N GLU A 33 -13.34 2.41 1.03
CA GLU A 33 -13.80 1.49 2.10
C GLU A 33 -13.24 1.83 3.48
N LEU A 34 -12.00 2.34 3.56
CA LEU A 34 -11.33 2.61 4.82
C LEU A 34 -11.73 3.98 5.41
N PRO A 35 -11.89 4.08 6.74
CA PRO A 35 -12.33 5.30 7.41
C PRO A 35 -11.37 6.49 7.25
N GLU A 36 -10.11 6.26 6.88
CA GLU A 36 -9.11 7.29 6.62
C GLU A 36 -9.34 8.09 5.33
N GLY A 37 -10.06 7.53 4.35
CA GLY A 37 -10.27 8.17 3.06
C GLY A 37 -8.96 8.64 2.40
N TRP A 38 -8.96 9.86 1.85
CA TRP A 38 -7.83 10.44 1.12
C TRP A 38 -6.60 10.79 1.99
N TYR A 39 -6.66 10.59 3.30
CA TYR A 39 -5.46 10.68 4.17
C TYR A 39 -4.62 9.40 4.14
N LEU A 40 -5.19 8.28 3.67
CA LEU A 40 -4.55 6.97 3.61
C LEU A 40 -3.24 6.98 2.80
N PRO A 41 -3.13 7.60 1.60
CA PRO A 41 -1.88 7.69 0.86
C PRO A 41 -0.76 8.38 1.66
N SER A 42 -1.11 9.45 2.40
CA SER A 42 -0.15 10.16 3.24
C SER A 42 0.35 9.30 4.40
N TYR A 43 -0.53 8.55 5.06
CA TYR A 43 -0.14 7.59 6.10
C TYR A 43 0.78 6.49 5.54
N LEU A 44 0.45 5.93 4.38
CA LEU A 44 1.28 4.94 3.70
C LEU A 44 2.68 5.48 3.40
N THR A 45 2.79 6.68 2.86
CA THR A 45 4.10 7.31 2.62
C THR A 45 4.90 7.42 3.92
N VAL A 46 4.31 7.93 5.00
CA VAL A 46 5.02 8.06 6.28
C VAL A 46 5.47 6.69 6.80
N ILE A 47 4.62 5.67 6.73
CA ILE A 47 4.93 4.30 7.15
C ILE A 47 6.10 3.72 6.36
N ILE A 48 6.09 3.87 5.03
CA ILE A 48 7.18 3.40 4.16
C ILE A 48 8.48 4.14 4.51
N GLN A 49 8.42 5.45 4.77
CA GLN A 49 9.59 6.21 5.15
C GLN A 49 10.16 5.75 6.51
N LEU A 50 9.31 5.42 7.47
CA LEU A 50 9.74 4.86 8.77
C LEU A 50 10.35 3.46 8.61
N ALA A 51 9.89 2.68 7.65
CA ALA A 51 10.39 1.34 7.36
C ALA A 51 11.85 1.31 6.86
N ASN A 52 12.42 2.46 6.45
CA ASN A 52 13.87 2.61 6.19
C ASN A 52 14.76 2.28 7.40
N VAL A 53 14.17 2.15 8.60
CA VAL A 53 14.85 1.56 9.76
C VAL A 53 15.35 0.13 9.49
N GLY A 54 14.72 -0.63 8.58
CA GLY A 54 15.12 -1.98 8.19
C GLY A 54 16.55 -2.04 7.61
N PRO A 55 16.83 -1.34 6.49
CA PRO A 55 18.18 -1.16 5.97
C PRO A 55 19.20 -0.69 7.00
N LEU A 56 18.81 0.28 7.85
CA LEU A 56 19.69 0.79 8.90
C LEU A 56 20.05 -0.31 9.92
N LEU A 57 19.06 -1.09 10.35
CA LEU A 57 19.25 -2.20 11.29
C LEU A 57 20.15 -3.28 10.69
N VAL A 58 19.94 -3.65 9.42
CA VAL A 58 20.81 -4.62 8.72
C VAL A 58 22.24 -4.10 8.61
N THR A 59 22.43 -2.83 8.27
CA THR A 59 23.75 -2.21 8.16
C THR A 59 24.46 -2.20 9.52
N LEU A 60 23.73 -1.84 10.58
CA LEU A 60 24.26 -1.79 11.94
C LEU A 60 24.62 -3.18 12.47
N LEU A 61 23.79 -4.20 12.17
CA LEU A 61 24.06 -5.59 12.50
C LEU A 61 25.32 -6.10 11.79
N HIS A 62 25.50 -5.80 10.51
CA HIS A 62 26.73 -6.12 9.78
C HIS A 62 27.96 -5.40 10.37
N HIS A 63 27.79 -4.15 10.81
CA HIS A 63 28.87 -3.38 11.44
C HIS A 63 29.31 -3.97 12.79
N PHE A 64 28.36 -4.34 13.66
CA PHE A 64 28.69 -4.87 14.99
C PHE A 64 29.06 -6.35 14.99
N ARG A 65 28.58 -7.14 14.03
CA ARG A 65 28.84 -8.59 13.95
C ARG A 65 29.21 -9.02 12.51
N PRO A 66 30.36 -8.53 11.98
CA PRO A 66 30.82 -8.91 10.67
C PRO A 66 31.04 -10.43 10.59
N GLY A 67 30.34 -11.11 9.68
CA GLY A 67 30.50 -12.56 9.42
C GLY A 67 29.55 -13.50 10.18
N CYS A 68 28.73 -13.02 11.12
CA CYS A 68 27.71 -13.88 11.77
C CYS A 68 26.40 -14.00 10.97
N LEU A 69 26.16 -13.10 10.01
CA LEU A 69 24.95 -13.09 9.20
C LEU A 69 25.28 -13.61 7.80
N SER A 70 25.06 -14.90 7.59
CA SER A 70 24.98 -15.46 6.24
C SER A 70 23.77 -14.85 5.52
N GLU A 71 23.94 -14.39 4.29
CA GLU A 71 22.88 -13.67 3.55
C GLU A 71 21.66 -14.55 3.30
N VAL A 72 21.88 -15.86 3.08
CA VAL A 72 20.81 -16.82 2.74
C VAL A 72 19.73 -16.92 3.83
N PRO A 73 20.04 -17.22 5.12
CA PRO A 73 19.06 -17.17 6.20
C PRO A 73 18.33 -15.83 6.36
N VAL A 74 19.00 -14.71 6.14
CA VAL A 74 18.38 -13.37 6.24
C VAL A 74 17.34 -13.22 5.14
N ILE A 75 17.67 -13.58 3.90
CA ILE A 75 16.75 -13.56 2.75
C ILE A 75 15.52 -14.43 3.03
N PHE A 76 15.72 -15.67 3.49
CA PHE A 76 14.59 -16.56 3.82
C PHE A 76 13.73 -16.02 4.97
N ALA A 77 14.33 -15.41 5.99
CA ALA A 77 13.59 -14.80 7.09
C ALA A 77 12.74 -13.61 6.60
N VAL A 78 13.32 -12.73 5.79
CA VAL A 78 12.64 -11.57 5.19
C VAL A 78 11.47 -12.02 4.29
N LEU A 79 11.69 -12.99 3.41
CA LEU A 79 10.65 -13.56 2.56
C LEU A 79 9.53 -14.24 3.37
N GLY A 80 9.89 -14.98 4.43
CA GLY A 80 8.93 -15.62 5.32
C GLY A 80 8.04 -14.60 6.04
N VAL A 81 8.65 -13.56 6.63
CA VAL A 81 7.92 -12.46 7.29
C VAL A 81 7.02 -11.73 6.29
N GLY A 82 7.53 -11.41 5.10
CA GLY A 82 6.75 -10.76 4.04
C GLY A 82 5.55 -11.59 3.61
N THR A 83 5.75 -12.89 3.38
CA THR A 83 4.66 -13.81 2.99
C THR A 83 3.57 -13.88 4.07
N VAL A 84 3.98 -14.05 5.34
CA VAL A 84 3.04 -14.08 6.46
C VAL A 84 2.29 -12.76 6.58
N ALA A 85 2.98 -11.63 6.46
CA ALA A 85 2.37 -10.32 6.55
C ALA A 85 1.39 -10.05 5.39
N CYS A 86 1.71 -10.47 4.16
CA CYS A 86 0.80 -10.37 3.01
C CYS A 86 -0.46 -11.23 3.20
N ILE A 87 -0.30 -12.46 3.70
CA ILE A 87 -1.46 -13.34 4.00
C ILE A 87 -2.33 -12.71 5.08
N LEU A 88 -1.74 -12.22 6.17
CA LEU A 88 -2.47 -11.55 7.23
C LEU A 88 -3.17 -10.29 6.71
N LEU A 89 -2.52 -9.51 5.85
CA LEU A 89 -3.11 -8.32 5.24
C LEU A 89 -4.36 -8.68 4.43
N ALA A 90 -4.30 -9.73 3.62
CA ALA A 90 -5.42 -10.19 2.81
C ALA A 90 -6.68 -10.56 3.64
N PHE A 91 -6.51 -11.00 4.89
CA PHE A 91 -7.64 -11.33 5.79
C PHE A 91 -8.03 -10.19 6.73
N LEU A 92 -7.06 -9.40 7.21
CA LEU A 92 -7.27 -8.40 8.26
C LEU A 92 -7.35 -6.96 7.74
N TRP A 93 -7.31 -6.72 6.42
CA TRP A 93 -7.34 -5.37 5.85
C TRP A 93 -8.59 -4.55 6.26
N ASN A 94 -9.76 -5.18 6.40
CA ASN A 94 -11.02 -4.51 6.78
C ASN A 94 -11.25 -4.43 8.30
N VAL A 95 -10.26 -4.80 9.12
CA VAL A 95 -10.39 -4.72 10.57
C VAL A 95 -10.08 -3.30 11.03
N THR A 96 -11.12 -2.60 11.48
CA THR A 96 -11.02 -1.27 12.07
C THR A 96 -10.99 -1.34 13.60
N SER A 97 -10.24 -0.43 14.21
CA SER A 97 -10.07 -0.33 15.65
C SER A 97 -10.29 1.11 16.12
N TRP A 98 -10.87 1.28 17.31
CA TRP A 98 -11.13 2.61 17.85
C TRP A 98 -9.86 3.19 18.48
N VAL A 99 -9.33 4.27 17.90
CA VAL A 99 -8.13 4.98 18.41
C VAL A 99 -8.39 6.47 18.41
N LEU A 100 -7.99 7.17 19.49
CA LEU A 100 -8.00 8.65 19.58
C LEU A 100 -9.28 9.31 19.03
N SER A 101 -10.46 8.80 19.43
CA SER A 101 -11.81 9.29 19.07
C SER A 101 -12.30 9.02 17.63
N GLY A 102 -11.62 8.18 16.84
CA GLY A 102 -12.06 7.75 15.51
C GLY A 102 -11.89 6.25 15.26
N GLN A 103 -12.54 5.75 14.21
CA GLN A 103 -12.26 4.43 13.65
C GLN A 103 -11.02 4.53 12.77
N HIS A 104 -10.02 3.71 13.05
CA HIS A 104 -8.79 3.65 12.29
C HIS A 104 -8.39 2.21 11.96
N SER A 105 -7.89 2.01 10.75
CA SER A 105 -7.40 0.76 10.16
C SER A 105 -5.98 0.47 10.64
N VAL A 106 -5.78 0.46 11.96
CA VAL A 106 -4.45 0.31 12.59
C VAL A 106 -3.79 -1.01 12.20
N THR A 107 -4.56 -2.10 12.13
CA THR A 107 -4.04 -3.40 11.71
C THR A 107 -3.49 -3.36 10.30
N PHE A 108 -4.21 -2.73 9.37
CA PHE A 108 -3.73 -2.50 8.00
C PHE A 108 -2.44 -1.68 7.97
N MET A 109 -2.36 -0.60 8.75
CA MET A 109 -1.16 0.25 8.83
C MET A 109 0.06 -0.49 9.40
N VAL A 110 -0.13 -1.28 10.46
CA VAL A 110 0.93 -2.08 11.08
C VAL A 110 1.42 -3.18 10.13
N LEU A 111 0.51 -3.89 9.47
CA LEU A 111 0.88 -4.90 8.48
C LEU A 111 1.61 -4.27 7.28
N THR A 112 1.14 -3.12 6.80
CA THR A 112 1.81 -2.34 5.75
C THR A 112 3.21 -1.88 6.19
N PHE A 113 3.40 -1.53 7.46
CA PHE A 113 4.73 -1.24 8.00
C PHE A 113 5.67 -2.44 7.93
N PHE A 114 5.20 -3.63 8.31
CA PHE A 114 6.02 -4.85 8.18
C PHE A 114 6.32 -5.21 6.73
N LEU A 115 5.36 -5.04 5.81
CA LEU A 115 5.59 -5.17 4.37
C LEU A 115 6.66 -4.20 3.89
N ALA A 116 6.51 -2.91 4.20
CA ALA A 116 7.49 -1.90 3.81
C ALA A 116 8.88 -2.17 4.41
N LEU A 117 8.95 -2.67 5.66
CA LEU A 117 10.21 -3.03 6.30
C LEU A 117 10.89 -4.18 5.54
N VAL A 118 10.12 -5.22 5.20
CA VAL A 118 10.57 -6.34 4.38
C VAL A 118 11.03 -5.86 3.00
N ASP A 119 10.25 -5.04 2.32
CA ASP A 119 10.53 -4.53 0.98
C ASP A 119 11.83 -3.72 0.97
N CYS A 120 11.95 -2.70 1.84
CA CYS A 120 13.18 -1.90 1.96
C CYS A 120 14.40 -2.75 2.35
N THR A 121 14.23 -3.72 3.24
CA THR A 121 15.32 -4.60 3.70
C THR A 121 15.75 -5.58 2.60
N SER A 122 14.79 -6.10 1.83
CA SER A 122 15.05 -7.05 0.75
C SER A 122 15.88 -6.41 -0.36
N SER A 123 15.54 -5.21 -0.85
CA SER A 123 16.34 -4.52 -1.88
C SER A 123 17.79 -4.29 -1.46
N VAL A 124 18.04 -4.02 -0.17
CA VAL A 124 19.41 -3.79 0.35
C VAL A 124 20.17 -5.09 0.59
N THR A 125 19.49 -6.17 0.99
CA THR A 125 20.12 -7.49 1.26
C THR A 125 20.25 -8.37 0.03
N PHE A 126 19.44 -8.16 -0.99
CA PHE A 126 19.42 -8.97 -2.22
C PHE A 126 20.57 -8.59 -3.16
N LEU A 127 20.94 -7.31 -3.19
CA LEU A 127 22.07 -6.81 -3.97
C LEU A 127 23.43 -7.45 -3.60
N PRO A 128 23.85 -7.50 -2.32
CA PRO A 128 25.11 -8.15 -1.96
C PRO A 128 25.10 -9.66 -2.28
N PHE A 129 23.97 -10.34 -2.09
CA PHE A 129 23.83 -11.74 -2.52
C PHE A 129 23.99 -11.90 -4.04
N MET A 130 23.35 -11.03 -4.82
CA MET A 130 23.46 -11.04 -6.29
C MET A 130 24.86 -10.67 -6.79
N SER A 131 25.65 -9.93 -6.00
CA SER A 131 27.04 -9.61 -6.35
C SER A 131 27.97 -10.83 -6.37
N GLN A 132 27.55 -11.94 -5.76
CA GLN A 132 28.27 -13.23 -5.84
C GLN A 132 28.03 -13.95 -7.18
N LEU A 133 27.02 -13.55 -7.93
CA LEU A 133 26.70 -14.08 -9.26
C LEU A 133 27.33 -13.21 -10.36
N PRO A 134 27.48 -13.74 -11.60
CA PRO A 134 27.94 -12.95 -12.73
C PRO A 134 27.10 -11.68 -12.92
N THR A 135 27.76 -10.55 -13.17
CA THR A 135 27.15 -9.20 -13.28
C THR A 135 25.99 -9.10 -14.28
N HIS A 136 25.94 -9.98 -15.27
CA HIS A 136 24.82 -10.07 -16.22
C HIS A 136 23.48 -10.45 -15.56
N TYR A 137 23.47 -11.04 -14.36
CA TYR A 137 22.23 -11.31 -13.62
C TYR A 137 21.71 -10.10 -12.83
N LEU A 138 22.57 -9.14 -12.48
CA LEU A 138 22.14 -7.90 -11.80
C LEU A 138 21.20 -7.07 -12.66
N THR A 139 21.43 -7.02 -13.98
CA THR A 139 20.52 -6.33 -14.89
C THR A 139 19.14 -6.97 -14.89
N THR A 140 19.07 -8.31 -14.83
CA THR A 140 17.80 -9.05 -14.77
C THR A 140 17.09 -8.86 -13.44
N PHE A 141 17.84 -8.72 -12.35
CA PHE A 141 17.30 -8.38 -11.04
C PHE A 141 16.60 -7.00 -11.08
N PHE A 142 17.26 -5.96 -11.61
CA PHE A 142 16.64 -4.64 -11.75
C PHE A 142 15.46 -4.61 -12.73
N VAL A 143 15.49 -5.45 -13.76
CA VAL A 143 14.31 -5.66 -14.62
C VAL A 143 13.15 -6.26 -13.81
N GLY A 144 13.43 -7.27 -12.97
CA GLY A 144 12.44 -7.85 -12.06
C GLY A 144 11.83 -6.82 -11.10
N GLU A 145 12.69 -6.01 -10.46
CA GLU A 145 12.29 -4.89 -9.60
C GLU A 145 11.35 -3.92 -10.35
N GLY A 146 11.67 -3.55 -11.59
CA GLY A 146 10.77 -2.70 -12.40
C GLY A 146 9.45 -3.39 -12.76
N LEU A 147 9.47 -4.69 -13.06
CA LEU A 147 8.27 -5.47 -13.37
C LEU A 147 7.35 -5.65 -12.15
N SER A 148 7.86 -5.46 -10.93
CA SER A 148 7.06 -5.53 -9.70
C SER A 148 5.95 -4.47 -9.62
N GLY A 149 6.10 -3.35 -10.34
CA GLY A 149 5.03 -2.34 -10.49
C GLY A 149 4.12 -2.60 -11.68
N LEU A 150 4.67 -3.15 -12.78
CA LEU A 150 3.91 -3.44 -13.98
C LEU A 150 2.89 -4.56 -13.77
N LEU A 151 3.28 -5.63 -13.08
CA LEU A 151 2.43 -6.80 -12.88
C LEU A 151 1.15 -6.46 -12.10
N PRO A 152 1.21 -5.79 -10.93
CA PRO A 152 0.00 -5.33 -10.24
C PRO A 152 -0.83 -4.36 -11.07
N ALA A 153 -0.21 -3.44 -11.82
CA ALA A 153 -0.93 -2.51 -12.69
C ALA A 153 -1.73 -3.22 -13.79
N LEU A 154 -1.17 -4.27 -14.41
CA LEU A 154 -1.89 -5.09 -15.38
C LEU A 154 -3.05 -5.85 -14.74
N VAL A 155 -2.86 -6.38 -13.53
CA VAL A 155 -3.91 -7.07 -12.77
C VAL A 155 -5.06 -6.11 -12.46
N ALA A 156 -4.75 -4.91 -11.98
CA ALA A 156 -5.74 -3.89 -11.65
C ALA A 156 -6.48 -3.35 -12.89
N LEU A 157 -5.78 -3.18 -14.01
CA LEU A 157 -6.40 -2.86 -15.29
C LEU A 157 -7.37 -3.97 -15.73
N ALA A 158 -7.00 -5.24 -15.56
CA ALA A 158 -7.88 -6.37 -15.87
C ALA A 158 -9.09 -6.44 -14.92
N GLN A 159 -8.93 -6.04 -13.66
CA GLN A 159 -10.03 -5.92 -12.70
C GLN A 159 -10.94 -4.71 -12.98
N GLY A 160 -10.47 -3.72 -13.74
CA GLY A 160 -11.19 -2.48 -14.00
C GLY A 160 -11.17 -1.51 -12.81
N SER A 161 -10.14 -1.59 -11.96
CA SER A 161 -9.97 -0.70 -10.80
C SER A 161 -9.98 0.77 -11.25
N GLY A 162 -10.86 1.60 -10.67
CA GLY A 162 -10.98 3.02 -11.00
C GLY A 162 -12.07 3.38 -12.01
N LEU A 163 -12.83 2.42 -12.55
CA LEU A 163 -14.01 2.72 -13.37
C LEU A 163 -15.19 3.12 -12.48
N THR A 164 -15.30 4.41 -12.14
CA THR A 164 -16.43 4.92 -11.36
C THR A 164 -17.64 5.11 -12.28
N THR A 165 -18.72 4.38 -12.06
CA THR A 165 -19.97 4.56 -12.80
C THR A 165 -20.75 5.74 -12.21
N CYS A 166 -20.74 6.88 -12.91
CA CYS A 166 -21.62 7.99 -12.56
C CYS A 166 -23.07 7.62 -12.88
N VAL A 167 -23.89 7.44 -11.86
CA VAL A 167 -25.34 7.27 -12.02
C VAL A 167 -26.00 8.63 -11.92
N ASN A 168 -26.74 9.03 -12.96
CA ASN A 168 -27.59 10.22 -12.90
C ASN A 168 -28.73 9.95 -11.91
N VAL A 169 -28.66 10.58 -10.74
CA VAL A 169 -29.77 10.60 -9.78
C VAL A 169 -30.62 11.81 -10.09
N THR A 170 -31.78 11.59 -10.69
CA THR A 170 -32.82 12.62 -10.77
C THR A 170 -33.44 12.73 -9.38
N GLU A 171 -33.11 13.77 -8.62
CA GLU A 171 -33.85 14.09 -7.40
C GLU A 171 -35.32 14.30 -7.77
N ALA A 172 -36.21 13.48 -7.22
CA ALA A 172 -37.63 13.71 -7.34
C ALA A 172 -37.92 15.05 -6.65
N SER A 173 -38.21 16.07 -7.46
CA SER A 173 -38.62 17.40 -7.02
C SER A 173 -39.74 17.20 -5.99
N TYR A 174 -39.44 17.41 -4.71
CA TYR A 174 -40.43 17.39 -3.65
C TYR A 174 -41.47 18.43 -4.06
N THR A 175 -42.62 17.95 -4.50
CA THR A 175 -43.76 18.82 -4.77
C THR A 175 -44.23 19.28 -3.40
N THR A 176 -43.67 20.39 -2.93
CA THR A 176 -44.16 21.11 -1.75
C THR A 176 -45.65 21.38 -1.97
N PRO A 177 -46.56 20.84 -1.15
CA PRO A 177 -47.95 21.25 -1.20
C PRO A 177 -48.01 22.74 -0.83
N SER A 178 -48.65 23.51 -1.72
CA SER A 178 -48.99 24.93 -1.61
C SER A 178 -48.96 25.52 -0.18
N PRO A 179 -48.23 26.62 0.09
CA PRO A 179 -48.38 27.34 1.34
C PRO A 179 -49.67 28.15 1.29
N ASN A 180 -50.74 27.60 1.85
CA ASN A 180 -51.90 28.38 2.25
C ASN A 180 -51.41 29.46 3.23
N THR A 181 -51.57 30.72 2.83
CA THR A 181 -51.12 31.90 3.59
C THR A 181 -51.81 31.92 4.95
N THR A 182 -51.05 31.64 6.01
CA THR A 182 -51.46 32.01 7.37
C THR A 182 -50.27 32.63 8.11
N ARG A 183 -50.39 33.95 8.31
CA ARG A 183 -49.59 34.83 9.18
C ARG A 183 -49.17 34.17 10.50
N ARG A 184 -47.87 34.17 10.84
CA ARG A 184 -47.22 34.99 11.91
C ARG A 184 -45.84 34.41 12.32
N THR A 185 -44.84 35.30 12.33
CA THR A 185 -43.70 35.45 13.26
C THR A 185 -43.14 34.22 13.99
N ASP A 186 -41.86 33.88 13.76
CA ASP A 186 -40.76 34.23 14.70
C ASP A 186 -39.36 33.78 14.22
N THR A 187 -38.41 34.73 14.32
CA THR A 187 -36.93 34.66 14.44
C THR A 187 -36.03 33.94 13.39
N PRO A 188 -34.91 34.58 12.98
CA PRO A 188 -33.95 34.02 12.02
C PRO A 188 -32.75 33.34 12.71
N GLN A 189 -32.14 32.35 12.05
CA GLN A 189 -30.67 32.21 11.89
C GLN A 189 -30.41 30.96 11.04
N VAL A 190 -30.20 31.23 9.74
CA VAL A 190 -29.65 30.34 8.72
C VAL A 190 -28.17 30.69 8.60
N ILE A 191 -27.26 29.72 8.71
CA ILE A 191 -26.01 29.72 7.91
C ILE A 191 -25.70 28.28 7.50
N VAL A 192 -25.84 28.05 6.19
CA VAL A 192 -25.26 26.95 5.40
C VAL A 192 -24.23 27.59 4.47
N ARG A 193 -22.99 27.09 4.44
CA ARG A 193 -21.94 27.18 3.38
C ARG A 193 -20.65 26.57 3.95
N GLU A 194 -19.76 25.89 3.23
CA GLU A 194 -19.27 25.90 1.83
C GLU A 194 -18.61 24.51 1.61
N SER A 195 -18.75 23.75 0.50
CA SER A 195 -18.28 23.92 -0.88
C SER A 195 -16.78 24.26 -1.06
N ILE A 196 -15.94 23.23 -1.28
CA ILE A 196 -14.62 23.29 -1.94
C ILE A 196 -14.47 21.89 -2.60
N SER A 197 -14.46 21.63 -3.92
CA SER A 197 -13.86 22.26 -5.10
C SER A 197 -12.34 22.40 -5.02
N SER A 198 -11.62 21.31 -5.27
CA SER A 198 -10.38 21.27 -6.07
C SER A 198 -10.16 19.84 -6.54
#